data_AF-A0A960RX42-F1
#
_entry.id   AF-A0A960RX42-F1
#
_cell.length_a   1.000
_cell.length_b   1.000
_cell.length_c   1.000
_cell.angle_alpha   90.00
_cell.angle_beta   90.00
_cell.angle_gamma   90.00
#
_symmetry.space_group_name_H-M   'P 1'
#
loop_
_entity.id
_entity.type
_entity.pdbx_description
1 polymer ?
#
loop_
_entity_poly.entity_id
_entity_poly.type
_entity_poly.pdbx_seq_one_letter_code
_entity_poly.pdbx_strand_id
1 'polypeptide(L)'
;SRISTSPTHAFHHVQQDVVERSGYEIAWDNDCCFNDWLIDTLQEELSIDQVVKIALLNNQQLKATYEDLGIAQAHLVQAGLLQNPIFSLSLRYENLVESASIIEMGVVQNLLDLLLKPLKKRLACTELEIVKEEVTARVLDVIAETTIAFYTLQAANEMLDLQTQQFDAGESSYDAAKRLYAAGNINNLSLTIERANYEKKKIDLAESEVAVVDARERLNVLMGLWGCTLNWEIEKDAENIPPLVNEVADIERMAIANSIDLKMARNRIKATAISMGIAISEQAFPEMYVGPDSEKEPEGGWFIGPQFSLSIPIFDTGIAKKAEGC
;
A
#
# COMPACT_ATOMS: atom_id res chain seq x y z
N SER A 1 -19.00 23.60 -7.75
CA SER A 1 -18.38 22.49 -6.97
C SER A 1 -16.88 22.55 -7.19
N ARG A 2 -16.07 22.69 -6.14
CA ARG A 2 -14.61 22.58 -6.29
C ARG A 2 -14.28 21.12 -6.55
N ILE A 3 -13.66 20.85 -7.68
CA ILE A 3 -13.08 19.54 -7.98
C ILE A 3 -11.87 19.41 -7.04
N SER A 4 -11.98 18.55 -6.02
CA SER A 4 -10.89 18.29 -5.09
C SER A 4 -10.34 16.89 -5.36
N THR A 5 -9.04 16.80 -5.62
CA THR A 5 -8.30 15.54 -5.73
C THR A 5 -7.76 15.06 -4.39
N SER A 6 -8.01 15.81 -3.31
CA SER A 6 -7.55 15.45 -1.97
C SER A 6 -8.18 14.14 -1.51
N PRO A 7 -7.37 13.15 -1.06
CA PRO A 7 -7.87 11.88 -0.57
C PRO A 7 -8.34 11.93 0.90
N THR A 8 -8.40 13.11 1.55
CA THR A 8 -8.72 13.23 2.99
C THR A 8 -9.99 12.48 3.41
N HIS A 9 -11.05 12.52 2.59
CA HIS A 9 -12.28 11.78 2.89
C HIS A 9 -12.08 10.25 2.79
N ALA A 10 -11.31 9.78 1.81
CA ALA A 10 -11.00 8.36 1.68
C ALA A 10 -10.10 7.89 2.83
N PHE A 11 -9.10 8.70 3.21
CA PHE A 11 -8.23 8.41 4.34
C PHE A 11 -8.99 8.36 5.67
N HIS A 12 -9.94 9.26 5.93
CA HIS A 12 -10.75 9.21 7.14
C HIS A 12 -11.55 7.90 7.28
N HIS A 13 -12.02 7.34 6.16
CA HIS A 13 -12.70 6.04 6.17
C HIS A 13 -11.74 4.91 6.57
N VAL A 14 -10.54 4.89 5.97
CA VAL A 14 -9.49 3.94 6.33
C VAL A 14 -9.11 4.09 7.81
N GLN A 15 -8.94 5.31 8.29
CA GLN A 15 -8.61 5.59 9.69
C GLN A 15 -9.68 5.04 10.63
N GLN A 16 -10.96 5.25 10.33
CA GLN A 16 -12.06 4.70 11.15
C GLN A 16 -12.03 3.16 11.16
N ASP A 17 -11.90 2.53 9.99
CA ASP A 17 -11.86 1.06 9.88
C ASP A 17 -10.66 0.46 10.63
N VAL A 18 -9.50 1.12 10.59
CA VAL A 18 -8.30 0.70 11.31
C VAL A 18 -8.51 0.84 12.82
N VAL A 19 -8.98 2.00 13.30
CA VAL A 19 -9.24 2.23 14.73
C VAL A 19 -10.24 1.23 15.29
N GLU A 20 -11.32 0.94 14.57
CA GLU A 20 -12.33 -0.05 14.99
C GLU A 20 -11.75 -1.48 15.10
N ARG A 21 -10.72 -1.81 14.33
CA ARG A 21 -10.14 -3.16 14.26
C ARG A 21 -8.91 -3.37 15.12
N SER A 22 -8.08 -2.35 15.28
CA SER A 22 -6.78 -2.45 15.95
C SER A 22 -6.66 -1.55 17.18
N GLY A 23 -7.51 -0.52 17.30
CA GLY A 23 -7.40 0.50 18.34
C GLY A 23 -6.32 1.55 18.10
N TYR A 24 -5.52 1.43 17.03
CA TYR A 24 -4.46 2.39 16.70
C TYR A 24 -4.95 3.48 15.76
N GLU A 25 -4.57 4.73 16.05
CA GLU A 25 -4.79 5.85 15.15
C GLU A 25 -3.67 5.94 14.11
N ILE A 26 -4.07 6.19 12.86
CA ILE A 26 -3.14 6.48 11.75
C ILE A 26 -3.19 7.96 11.37
N ALA A 27 -2.08 8.46 10.81
CA ALA A 27 -1.99 9.77 10.20
C ALA A 27 -1.33 9.65 8.81
N TRP A 28 -1.83 10.40 7.83
CA TRP A 28 -1.33 10.38 6.46
C TRP A 28 -0.19 11.38 6.23
N ASP A 29 -0.34 12.58 6.80
CA ASP A 29 0.62 13.65 6.67
C ASP A 29 1.39 13.78 7.98
N ASN A 30 2.72 13.72 7.90
CA ASN A 30 3.56 13.92 9.06
C ASN A 30 3.52 15.42 9.36
N ASP A 31 2.83 15.80 10.42
CA ASP A 31 2.86 17.17 10.93
C ASP A 31 4.31 17.65 11.06
N CYS A 32 4.52 18.96 10.93
CA CYS A 32 5.84 19.58 11.03
C CYS A 32 6.61 19.27 12.34
N CYS A 33 5.94 18.67 13.33
CA CYS A 33 6.48 18.25 14.62
C CYS A 33 6.76 16.73 14.75
N PHE A 34 6.48 15.90 13.74
CA PHE A 34 6.69 14.44 13.82
C PHE A 34 8.15 14.08 14.14
N ASN A 35 9.10 14.75 13.49
CA ASN A 35 10.53 14.47 13.70
C ASN A 35 10.99 14.79 15.12
N ASP A 36 10.47 15.88 15.71
CA ASP A 36 10.80 16.27 17.08
C ASP A 36 10.22 15.24 18.07
N TRP A 37 8.97 14.84 17.89
CA TRP A 37 8.34 13.77 18.68
C TRP A 37 9.07 12.44 18.56
N LEU A 38 9.50 12.06 17.34
CA LEU A 38 10.24 10.83 17.11
C LEU A 38 11.57 10.84 17.87
N ILE A 39 12.33 11.92 17.79
CA ILE A 39 13.62 12.03 18.47
C ILE A 39 13.44 11.95 19.99
N ASP A 40 12.44 12.63 20.54
CA ASP A 40 12.14 12.62 21.98
C ASP A 40 11.76 11.21 22.44
N THR A 41 10.87 10.54 21.70
CA THR A 41 10.39 9.18 22.03
C THR A 41 11.52 8.14 21.97
N LEU A 42 12.47 8.27 21.03
CA LEU A 42 13.60 7.35 20.91
C LEU A 42 14.64 7.47 22.03
N GLN A 43 14.56 8.51 22.88
CA GLN A 43 15.42 8.64 24.06
C GLN A 43 14.93 7.84 25.27
N GLU A 44 13.68 7.39 25.24
CA GLU A 44 13.06 6.57 26.28
C GLU A 44 13.08 5.08 25.89
N GLU A 45 12.80 4.19 26.84
CA GLU A 45 12.55 2.77 26.53
C GLU A 45 11.21 2.66 25.78
N LEU A 46 11.23 2.01 24.61
CA LEU A 46 10.07 1.93 23.73
C LEU A 46 9.11 0.82 24.17
N SER A 47 7.88 1.19 24.45
CA SER A 47 6.72 0.30 24.60
C SER A 47 6.21 -0.19 23.23
N ILE A 48 5.46 -1.30 23.23
CA ILE A 48 4.83 -1.85 22.02
C ILE A 48 3.99 -0.81 21.27
N ASP A 49 3.22 0.01 21.98
CA ASP A 49 2.34 1.02 21.40
C ASP A 49 3.15 2.13 20.72
N GLN A 50 4.27 2.56 21.33
CA GLN A 50 5.17 3.54 20.73
C GLN A 50 5.82 2.98 19.46
N VAL A 51 6.29 1.74 19.48
CA VAL A 51 6.92 1.08 18.32
C VAL A 51 5.92 0.96 17.15
N VAL A 52 4.70 0.51 17.41
CA VAL A 52 3.64 0.44 16.40
C VAL A 52 3.30 1.83 15.86
N LYS A 53 3.18 2.83 16.74
CA LYS A 53 2.92 4.21 16.32
C LYS A 53 4.03 4.78 15.44
N ILE A 54 5.30 4.55 15.79
CA ILE A 54 6.45 4.95 14.97
C ILE A 54 6.38 4.26 13.61
N ALA A 55 6.12 2.95 13.56
CA ALA A 55 5.99 2.21 12.30
C ALA A 55 4.85 2.77 11.43
N LEU A 56 3.67 3.04 11.99
CA LEU A 56 2.54 3.59 11.24
C LEU A 56 2.79 4.97 10.64
N LEU A 57 3.65 5.78 11.26
CA LEU A 57 3.93 7.16 10.84
C LEU A 57 5.23 7.31 10.04
N ASN A 58 6.17 6.37 10.16
CA ASN A 58 7.49 6.49 9.55
C ASN A 58 7.83 5.40 8.52
N ASN A 59 7.04 4.33 8.42
CA ASN A 59 7.28 3.29 7.43
C ASN A 59 7.10 3.82 5.99
N GLN A 60 8.18 3.78 5.20
CA GLN A 60 8.18 4.33 3.85
C GLN A 60 7.29 3.57 2.88
N GLN A 61 7.16 2.25 3.05
CA GLN A 61 6.31 1.43 2.20
C GLN A 61 4.83 1.72 2.48
N LEU A 62 4.47 1.92 3.74
CA LEU A 62 3.11 2.30 4.12
C LEU A 62 2.73 3.69 3.61
N LYS A 63 3.66 4.66 3.67
CA LYS A 63 3.47 5.99 3.06
C LYS A 63 3.18 5.89 1.56
N ALA A 64 3.89 5.04 0.83
CA ALA A 64 3.62 4.80 -0.59
C ALA A 64 2.21 4.22 -0.81
N THR A 65 1.78 3.27 0.04
CA THR A 65 0.41 2.73 -0.02
C THR A 65 -0.65 3.80 0.24
N TYR A 66 -0.41 4.77 1.14
CA TYR A 66 -1.36 5.87 1.34
C TYR A 66 -1.51 6.77 0.10
N GLU A 67 -0.45 6.95 -0.70
CA GLU A 67 -0.53 7.71 -1.96
C GLU A 67 -1.45 7.06 -3.00
N ASP A 68 -1.65 5.74 -2.94
CA ASP A 68 -2.59 5.05 -3.82
C ASP A 68 -4.03 5.55 -3.65
N LEU A 69 -4.40 6.01 -2.43
CA LEU A 69 -5.69 6.68 -2.20
C LEU A 69 -5.80 7.99 -2.99
N GLY A 70 -4.72 8.78 -3.03
CA GLY A 70 -4.63 10.02 -3.80
C GLY A 70 -4.79 9.76 -5.29
N ILE A 71 -4.12 8.73 -5.80
CA ILE A 71 -4.19 8.30 -7.19
C ILE A 71 -5.62 7.84 -7.54
N ALA A 72 -6.21 6.96 -6.72
CA ALA A 72 -7.57 6.47 -6.93
C ALA A 72 -8.62 7.60 -6.85
N GLN A 73 -8.44 8.55 -5.93
CA GLN A 73 -9.29 9.74 -5.84
C GLN A 73 -9.16 10.64 -7.08
N ALA A 74 -7.94 10.79 -7.61
CA ALA A 74 -7.71 11.52 -8.85
C ALA A 74 -8.38 10.82 -10.04
N HIS A 75 -8.32 9.49 -10.14
CA HIS A 75 -9.04 8.73 -11.16
C HIS A 75 -10.56 8.91 -11.07
N LEU A 76 -11.12 8.90 -9.85
CA LEU A 76 -12.54 9.18 -9.63
C LEU A 76 -12.93 10.59 -10.09
N VAL A 77 -12.12 11.58 -9.76
CA VAL A 77 -12.32 12.95 -10.23
C VAL A 77 -12.27 13.01 -11.76
N GLN A 78 -11.25 12.41 -12.36
CA GLN A 78 -11.04 12.38 -13.81
C GLN A 78 -12.19 11.70 -14.54
N ALA A 79 -12.69 10.58 -14.03
CA ALA A 79 -13.87 9.89 -14.57
C ALA A 79 -15.16 10.72 -14.49
N GLY A 80 -15.17 11.74 -13.64
CA GLY A 80 -16.25 12.73 -13.53
C GLY A 80 -16.09 13.95 -14.45
N LEU A 81 -14.99 14.10 -15.16
CA LEU A 81 -14.79 15.17 -16.14
C LEU A 81 -15.37 14.78 -17.49
N LEU A 82 -15.59 15.77 -18.35
CA LEU A 82 -15.90 15.55 -19.76
C LEU A 82 -14.61 15.68 -20.54
N GLN A 83 -14.46 14.88 -21.60
CA GLN A 83 -13.40 15.13 -22.58
C GLN A 83 -13.49 16.56 -23.14
N ASN A 84 -12.34 17.16 -23.40
CA ASN A 84 -12.28 18.49 -24.01
C ASN A 84 -12.89 18.45 -25.42
N PRO A 85 -13.63 19.51 -25.84
CA PRO A 85 -14.12 19.61 -27.20
C PRO A 85 -12.95 19.75 -28.19
N ILE A 86 -13.16 19.28 -29.41
CA ILE A 86 -12.21 19.41 -30.51
C ILE A 86 -12.63 20.58 -31.37
N PHE A 87 -11.71 21.51 -31.60
CA PHE A 87 -11.87 22.63 -32.52
C PHE A 87 -11.19 22.29 -33.84
N SER A 88 -11.91 22.38 -34.95
CA SER A 88 -11.39 22.21 -36.31
C SER A 88 -11.38 23.54 -37.05
N LEU A 89 -10.32 23.78 -37.83
CA LEU A 89 -10.20 24.87 -38.79
C LEU A 89 -9.62 24.29 -40.08
N SER A 90 -10.36 24.40 -41.18
CA SER A 90 -9.94 24.00 -42.51
C SER A 90 -9.87 25.23 -43.40
N LEU A 91 -8.77 25.37 -44.13
CA LEU A 91 -8.58 26.41 -45.14
C LEU A 91 -8.36 25.72 -46.47
N ARG A 92 -9.32 25.85 -47.39
CA ARG A 92 -9.20 25.30 -48.75
C ARG A 92 -9.13 26.43 -49.76
N TYR A 93 -8.29 26.25 -50.77
CA TYR A 93 -8.12 27.21 -51.86
C TYR A 93 -8.58 26.56 -53.17
N GLU A 94 -9.40 27.25 -53.94
CA GLU A 94 -10.01 26.70 -55.16
C GLU A 94 -8.99 26.56 -56.32
N ASN A 95 -8.00 27.47 -56.40
CA ASN A 95 -6.86 27.40 -57.32
C ASN A 95 -5.57 27.92 -56.64
N LEU A 96 -4.38 27.44 -57.05
CA LEU A 96 -3.08 27.90 -56.53
C LEU A 96 -2.74 29.38 -56.83
N VAL A 97 -3.54 30.06 -57.66
CA VAL A 97 -3.23 31.38 -58.25
C VAL A 97 -4.30 32.44 -57.97
N GLU A 98 -5.55 32.06 -57.64
CA GLU A 98 -6.66 33.00 -57.45
C GLU A 98 -7.37 32.78 -56.10
N SER A 99 -7.58 33.89 -55.40
CA SER A 99 -7.76 33.96 -53.94
C SER A 99 -9.22 33.79 -53.48
N ALA A 100 -9.86 32.72 -53.91
CA ALA A 100 -11.09 32.22 -53.28
C ALA A 100 -10.70 31.20 -52.20
N SER A 101 -10.98 31.52 -50.94
CA SER A 101 -10.69 30.65 -49.79
C SER A 101 -11.99 30.18 -49.14
N ILE A 102 -12.18 28.87 -49.05
CA ILE A 102 -13.20 28.24 -48.22
C ILE A 102 -12.64 28.10 -46.81
N ILE A 103 -13.41 28.55 -45.83
CA ILE A 103 -13.05 28.46 -44.40
C ILE A 103 -14.10 27.59 -43.73
N GLU A 104 -13.70 26.42 -43.22
CA GLU A 104 -14.58 25.56 -42.39
C GLU A 104 -14.09 25.65 -40.94
N MET A 105 -15.00 25.90 -40.01
CA MET A 105 -14.73 25.90 -38.57
C MET A 105 -15.78 25.05 -37.86
N GLY A 106 -15.32 24.08 -37.07
CA GLY A 106 -16.18 23.19 -36.30
C GLY A 106 -15.76 23.12 -34.85
N VAL A 107 -16.74 22.87 -33.98
CA VAL A 107 -16.50 22.49 -32.58
C VAL A 107 -17.29 21.24 -32.31
N VAL A 108 -16.62 20.14 -31.96
CA VAL A 108 -17.31 18.87 -31.71
C VAL A 108 -16.99 18.34 -30.32
N GLN A 109 -18.00 17.75 -29.68
CA GLN A 109 -17.89 17.11 -28.37
C GLN A 109 -18.09 15.61 -28.50
N ASN A 110 -17.31 14.82 -27.76
CA ASN A 110 -17.52 13.37 -27.67
C ASN A 110 -18.83 13.08 -26.93
N LEU A 111 -19.84 12.62 -27.67
CA LEU A 111 -21.17 12.29 -27.15
C LEU A 111 -21.16 10.97 -26.38
N LEU A 112 -20.36 9.99 -26.82
CA LEU A 112 -20.28 8.71 -26.13
C LEU A 112 -19.70 8.87 -24.72
N ASP A 113 -18.65 9.68 -24.57
CA ASP A 113 -18.07 9.96 -23.26
C ASP A 113 -19.08 10.63 -22.31
N LEU A 114 -19.89 11.56 -22.82
CA LEU A 114 -20.97 12.18 -22.05
C LEU A 114 -22.02 11.15 -21.58
N LEU A 115 -22.39 10.20 -22.44
CA LEU A 115 -23.36 9.15 -22.12
C LEU A 115 -22.80 8.10 -21.14
N LEU A 116 -21.52 7.74 -21.26
CA LEU A 116 -20.86 6.74 -20.43
C LEU A 116 -20.29 7.30 -19.13
N LYS A 117 -20.18 8.62 -18.99
CA LYS A 117 -19.75 9.32 -17.77
C LYS A 117 -20.30 8.74 -16.45
N PRO A 118 -21.61 8.51 -16.27
CA PRO A 118 -22.11 7.93 -15.01
C PRO A 118 -21.57 6.53 -14.74
N LEU A 119 -21.33 5.71 -15.78
CA LEU A 119 -20.75 4.38 -15.62
C LEU A 119 -19.25 4.47 -15.30
N LYS A 120 -18.50 5.33 -16.01
CA LYS A 120 -17.07 5.59 -15.74
C LYS A 120 -16.86 6.07 -14.29
N LYS A 121 -17.71 7.00 -13.83
CA LYS A 121 -17.67 7.45 -12.43
C LYS A 121 -17.98 6.32 -11.45
N ARG A 122 -18.97 5.46 -11.73
CA ARG A 122 -19.30 4.30 -10.87
C ARG A 122 -18.17 3.27 -10.81
N LEU A 123 -17.48 3.04 -11.93
CA LEU A 123 -16.29 2.19 -11.98
C LEU A 123 -15.21 2.75 -11.07
N ALA A 124 -14.82 4.01 -11.27
CA ALA A 124 -13.78 4.65 -10.48
C ALA A 124 -14.15 4.77 -8.99
N CYS A 125 -15.43 4.95 -8.64
CA CYS A 125 -15.90 4.85 -7.26
C CYS A 125 -15.64 3.46 -6.68
N THR A 126 -15.95 2.40 -7.44
CA THR A 126 -15.77 1.01 -6.99
C THR A 126 -14.27 0.67 -6.84
N GLU A 127 -13.44 1.17 -7.75
CA GLU A 127 -11.98 1.03 -7.66
C GLU A 127 -11.41 1.76 -6.44
N LEU A 128 -11.89 2.97 -6.14
CA LEU A 128 -11.51 3.67 -4.91
C LEU A 128 -11.87 2.87 -3.64
N GLU A 129 -13.04 2.22 -3.61
CA GLU A 129 -13.38 1.32 -2.48
C GLU A 129 -12.45 0.12 -2.37
N ILE A 130 -11.94 -0.43 -3.49
CA ILE A 130 -10.94 -1.51 -3.46
C ILE A 130 -9.65 -0.99 -2.83
N VAL A 131 -9.17 0.18 -3.26
CA VAL A 131 -7.91 0.76 -2.76
C VAL A 131 -8.00 1.09 -1.26
N LYS A 132 -9.15 1.59 -0.77
CA LYS A 132 -9.36 1.80 0.67
C LYS A 132 -9.18 0.51 1.48
N GLU A 133 -9.76 -0.59 0.99
CA GLU A 133 -9.68 -1.89 1.66
C GLU A 133 -8.24 -2.46 1.57
N GLU A 134 -7.54 -2.27 0.45
CA GLU A 134 -6.12 -2.63 0.29
C GLU A 134 -5.21 -1.87 1.27
N VAL A 135 -5.41 -0.56 1.39
CA VAL A 135 -4.67 0.29 2.33
C VAL A 135 -4.98 -0.13 3.78
N THR A 136 -6.25 -0.38 4.09
CA THR A 136 -6.66 -0.85 5.43
C THR A 136 -5.99 -2.17 5.78
N ALA A 137 -5.97 -3.14 4.85
CA ALA A 137 -5.28 -4.41 5.04
C ALA A 137 -3.79 -4.19 5.29
N ARG A 138 -3.12 -3.37 4.46
CA ARG A 138 -1.68 -3.11 4.63
C ARG A 138 -1.34 -2.46 5.96
N VAL A 139 -2.17 -1.53 6.44
CA VAL A 139 -2.00 -0.92 7.77
C VAL A 139 -2.07 -1.99 8.86
N LEU A 140 -3.08 -2.86 8.83
CA LEU A 140 -3.22 -3.95 9.80
C LEU A 140 -2.05 -4.93 9.74
N ASP A 141 -1.54 -5.23 8.53
CA ASP A 141 -0.34 -6.06 8.36
C ASP A 141 0.88 -5.39 9.00
N VAL A 142 1.10 -4.08 8.82
CA VAL A 142 2.21 -3.36 9.47
C VAL A 142 2.10 -3.43 10.99
N ILE A 143 0.90 -3.26 11.55
CA ILE A 143 0.66 -3.40 13.00
C ILE A 143 1.04 -4.81 13.47
N ALA A 144 0.56 -5.84 12.79
CA ALA A 144 0.85 -7.23 13.12
C ALA A 144 2.35 -7.57 12.97
N GLU A 145 2.96 -7.21 11.85
CA GLU A 145 4.38 -7.41 11.56
C GLU A 145 5.27 -6.74 12.62
N THR A 146 4.93 -5.51 13.00
CA THR A 146 5.65 -4.74 14.02
C THR A 146 5.49 -5.34 15.40
N THR A 147 4.27 -5.79 15.74
CA THR A 147 4.00 -6.46 17.01
C THR A 147 4.78 -7.78 17.14
N ILE A 148 4.78 -8.60 16.08
CA ILE A 148 5.55 -9.84 16.04
C ILE A 148 7.05 -9.54 16.16
N ALA A 149 7.56 -8.54 15.44
CA ALA A 149 8.97 -8.17 15.48
C ALA A 149 9.41 -7.65 16.86
N PHE A 150 8.57 -6.85 17.53
CA PHE A 150 8.82 -6.38 18.90
C PHE A 150 8.96 -7.54 19.88
N TYR A 151 7.98 -8.44 19.93
CA TYR A 151 8.05 -9.61 20.83
C TYR A 151 9.16 -10.59 20.45
N THR A 152 9.50 -10.69 19.16
CA THR A 152 10.66 -11.49 18.71
C THR A 152 11.97 -10.91 19.25
N LEU A 153 12.13 -9.58 19.22
CA LEU A 153 13.30 -8.91 19.79
C LEU A 153 13.36 -9.06 21.31
N GLN A 154 12.23 -8.90 22.00
CA GLN A 154 12.14 -9.10 23.44
C GLN A 154 12.57 -10.52 23.84
N ALA A 155 12.02 -11.54 23.17
CA ALA A 155 12.40 -12.93 23.40
C ALA A 155 13.88 -13.22 23.07
N ALA A 156 14.43 -12.59 22.02
CA ALA A 156 15.84 -12.72 21.67
C ALA A 156 16.76 -12.13 22.76
N ASN A 157 16.40 -10.97 23.34
CA ASN A 157 17.12 -10.37 24.44
C ASN A 157 17.09 -11.25 25.70
N GLU A 158 15.92 -11.79 26.06
CA GLU A 158 15.81 -12.73 27.19
C GLU A 158 16.66 -13.99 26.98
N MET A 159 16.66 -14.52 25.74
CA MET A 159 17.46 -15.69 25.41
C MET A 159 18.97 -15.38 25.49
N LEU A 160 19.40 -14.19 25.07
CA LEU A 160 20.78 -13.74 25.22
C LEU A 160 21.19 -13.65 26.69
N ASP A 161 20.33 -13.09 27.55
CA ASP A 161 20.58 -13.01 29.00
C ASP A 161 20.71 -14.41 29.62
N LEU A 162 19.85 -15.35 29.23
CA LEU A 162 19.93 -16.75 29.67
C LEU A 162 21.20 -17.44 29.18
N GLN A 163 21.58 -17.26 27.92
CA GLN A 163 22.79 -17.88 27.36
C GLN A 163 24.07 -17.30 27.97
N THR A 164 24.07 -16.02 28.31
CA THR A 164 25.17 -15.38 29.04
C THR A 164 25.37 -16.03 30.41
N GLN A 165 24.30 -16.22 31.18
CA GLN A 165 24.37 -16.91 32.47
C GLN A 165 24.83 -18.37 32.33
N GLN A 166 24.39 -19.08 31.28
CA GLN A 166 24.82 -20.44 31.02
C GLN A 166 26.30 -20.53 30.66
N PHE A 167 26.80 -19.57 29.85
CA PHE A 167 28.20 -19.45 29.48
C PHE A 167 29.08 -19.23 30.72
N ASP A 168 28.74 -18.26 31.57
CA ASP A 168 29.49 -17.95 32.81
C ASP A 168 29.54 -19.17 33.77
N ALA A 169 28.42 -19.87 33.93
CA ALA A 169 28.36 -21.11 34.70
C ALA A 169 29.19 -22.24 34.07
N GLY A 170 29.22 -22.29 32.72
CA GLY A 170 30.03 -23.25 31.96
C GLY A 170 31.52 -23.00 32.09
N GLU A 171 31.95 -21.74 32.01
CA GLU A 171 33.34 -21.33 32.23
C GLU A 171 33.81 -21.73 33.63
N SER A 172 33.01 -21.40 34.65
CA SER A 172 33.30 -21.77 36.04
C SER A 172 33.42 -23.29 36.24
N SER A 173 32.58 -24.07 35.56
CA SER A 173 32.60 -25.54 35.61
C SER A 173 33.86 -26.11 34.95
N TYR A 174 34.25 -25.57 33.79
CA TYR A 174 35.48 -25.97 33.10
C TYR A 174 36.73 -25.60 33.90
N ASP A 175 36.73 -24.44 34.56
CA ASP A 175 37.80 -24.02 35.46
C ASP A 175 37.97 -24.95 36.67
N ALA A 176 36.85 -25.37 37.28
CA ALA A 176 36.87 -26.36 38.35
C ALA A 176 37.42 -27.71 37.85
N ALA A 177 37.00 -28.17 36.67
CA ALA A 177 37.50 -29.41 36.07
C ALA A 177 39.01 -29.36 35.80
N LYS A 178 39.53 -28.24 35.29
CA LYS A 178 40.98 -28.04 35.10
C LYS A 178 41.76 -28.22 36.42
N ARG A 179 41.25 -27.65 37.52
CA ARG A 179 41.88 -27.77 38.86
C ARG A 179 41.80 -29.19 39.41
N LEU A 180 40.65 -29.85 39.27
CA LEU A 180 40.49 -31.25 39.69
C LEU A 180 41.38 -32.21 38.90
N TYR A 181 41.54 -31.99 37.61
CA TYR A 181 42.45 -32.76 36.77
C TYR A 181 43.91 -32.57 37.19
N ALA A 182 44.32 -31.33 37.45
CA ALA A 182 45.66 -31.02 37.96
C ALA A 182 45.94 -31.68 39.33
N ALA A 183 44.91 -31.85 40.16
CA ALA A 183 44.99 -32.58 41.42
C ALA A 183 44.89 -34.12 41.27
N GLY A 184 44.65 -34.64 40.07
CA GLY A 184 44.49 -36.07 39.80
C GLY A 184 43.13 -36.66 40.19
N ASN A 185 42.15 -35.82 40.52
CA ASN A 185 40.82 -36.25 40.98
C ASN A 185 39.87 -36.66 39.85
N ILE A 186 40.14 -36.26 38.60
CA ILE A 186 39.38 -36.64 37.41
C ILE A 186 40.30 -37.10 36.29
N ASN A 187 39.76 -37.86 35.34
CA ASN A 187 40.49 -38.33 34.16
C ASN A 187 40.40 -37.34 32.98
N ASN A 188 41.23 -37.57 31.95
CA ASN A 188 41.28 -36.71 30.76
C ASN A 188 39.95 -36.69 29.97
N LEU A 189 39.21 -37.80 29.99
CA LEU A 189 37.89 -37.88 29.35
C LEU A 189 36.91 -36.87 29.99
N SER A 190 36.86 -36.83 31.31
CA SER A 190 35.98 -35.92 32.07
C SER A 190 36.34 -34.45 31.81
N LEU A 191 37.65 -34.11 31.81
CA LEU A 191 38.12 -32.77 31.46
C LEU A 191 37.71 -32.39 30.02
N THR A 192 37.82 -33.33 29.08
CA THR A 192 37.49 -33.09 27.67
C THR A 192 35.99 -32.87 27.47
N ILE A 193 35.14 -33.59 28.21
CA ILE A 193 33.69 -33.38 28.20
C ILE A 193 33.34 -31.97 28.70
N GLU A 194 33.93 -31.54 29.82
CA GLU A 194 33.71 -30.18 30.34
C GLU A 194 34.20 -29.10 29.37
N ARG A 195 35.34 -29.32 28.71
CA ARG A 195 35.80 -28.45 27.63
C ARG A 195 34.79 -28.37 26.49
N ALA A 196 34.27 -29.51 26.03
CA ALA A 196 33.29 -29.54 24.94
C ALA A 196 31.99 -28.81 25.33
N ASN A 197 31.53 -28.96 26.57
CA ASN A 197 30.36 -28.25 27.10
C ASN A 197 30.58 -26.72 27.12
N TYR A 198 31.76 -26.27 27.55
CA TYR A 198 32.13 -24.85 27.53
C TYR A 198 32.16 -24.28 26.10
N GLU A 199 32.81 -24.97 25.16
CA GLU A 199 32.88 -24.51 23.76
C GLU A 199 31.49 -24.50 23.10
N LYS A 200 30.60 -25.45 23.44
CA LYS A 200 29.22 -25.45 22.97
C LYS A 200 28.47 -24.21 23.46
N LYS A 201 28.52 -23.91 24.76
CA LYS A 201 27.86 -22.72 25.34
C LYS A 201 28.36 -21.42 24.71
N LYS A 202 29.63 -21.37 24.33
CA LYS A 202 30.20 -20.22 23.59
C LYS A 202 29.56 -20.04 22.21
N ILE A 203 29.26 -21.14 21.51
CA ILE A 203 28.54 -21.10 20.23
C ILE A 203 27.10 -20.65 20.48
N ASP A 204 26.41 -21.25 21.45
CA ASP A 204 25.02 -20.92 21.78
C ASP A 204 24.86 -19.42 22.15
N LEU A 205 25.83 -18.84 22.88
CA LEU A 205 25.90 -17.41 23.17
C LEU A 205 26.06 -16.57 21.90
N ALA A 206 27.05 -16.89 21.04
CA ALA A 206 27.27 -16.17 19.79
C ALA A 206 26.06 -16.23 18.84
N GLU A 207 25.33 -17.35 18.82
CA GLU A 207 24.08 -17.49 18.06
C GLU A 207 22.99 -16.56 18.61
N SER A 208 22.86 -16.44 19.93
CA SER A 208 21.89 -15.53 20.56
C SER A 208 22.24 -14.05 20.32
N GLU A 209 23.52 -13.68 20.30
CA GLU A 209 23.96 -12.32 19.95
C GLU A 209 23.54 -11.95 18.52
N VAL A 210 23.71 -12.86 17.55
CA VAL A 210 23.28 -12.66 16.16
C VAL A 210 21.76 -12.56 16.06
N ALA A 211 21.01 -13.37 16.81
CA ALA A 211 19.55 -13.34 16.81
C ALA A 211 18.99 -11.98 17.28
N VAL A 212 19.61 -11.37 18.29
CA VAL A 212 19.25 -10.02 18.75
C VAL A 212 19.50 -8.99 17.65
N VAL A 213 20.64 -9.06 16.96
CA VAL A 213 20.96 -8.13 15.86
C VAL A 213 19.94 -8.27 14.72
N ASP A 214 19.62 -9.49 14.30
CA ASP A 214 18.64 -9.74 13.22
C ASP A 214 17.24 -9.23 13.58
N ALA A 215 16.77 -9.53 14.80
CA ALA A 215 15.47 -9.06 15.29
C ALA A 215 15.42 -7.52 15.37
N ARG A 216 16.52 -6.89 15.79
CA ARG A 216 16.63 -5.42 15.87
C ARG A 216 16.59 -4.78 14.49
N GLU A 217 17.30 -5.34 13.51
CA GLU A 217 17.28 -4.83 12.13
C GLU A 217 15.89 -4.96 11.50
N ARG A 218 15.19 -6.07 11.73
CA ARG A 218 13.81 -6.24 11.27
C ARG A 218 12.89 -5.15 11.83
N LEU A 219 13.04 -4.79 13.10
CA LEU A 219 12.26 -3.72 13.72
C LEU A 219 12.65 -2.34 13.19
N ASN A 220 13.95 -2.07 12.96
CA ASN A 220 14.43 -0.84 12.33
C ASN A 220 13.78 -0.61 10.95
N VAL A 221 13.70 -1.66 10.12
CA VAL A 221 13.06 -1.59 8.80
C VAL A 221 11.57 -1.26 8.91
N LEU A 222 10.85 -1.91 9.82
CA LEU A 222 9.42 -1.66 10.03
C LEU A 222 9.14 -0.26 10.57
N MET A 223 9.96 0.23 11.50
CA MET A 223 9.90 1.59 12.03
C MET A 223 10.45 2.66 11.07
N GLY A 224 11.09 2.26 9.97
CA GLY A 224 11.72 3.18 9.01
C GLY A 224 12.88 3.99 9.61
N LEU A 225 13.60 3.44 10.59
CA LEU A 225 14.71 4.13 11.26
C LEU A 225 16.03 3.93 10.51
N TRP A 226 16.90 4.95 10.52
CA TRP A 226 18.22 4.88 9.90
C TRP A 226 19.23 5.84 10.56
N GLY A 227 20.53 5.55 10.41
CA GLY A 227 21.60 6.45 10.83
C GLY A 227 21.54 6.77 12.33
N CYS A 228 21.34 8.05 12.67
CA CYS A 228 21.35 8.53 14.05
C CYS A 228 20.14 8.09 14.89
N THR A 229 19.06 7.59 14.27
CA THR A 229 17.85 7.16 14.97
C THR A 229 17.87 5.68 15.38
N LEU A 230 19.02 4.99 15.24
CA LEU A 230 19.17 3.57 15.58
C LEU A 230 19.47 3.30 17.06
N ASN A 231 19.75 4.37 17.81
CA ASN A 231 20.07 4.30 19.24
C ASN A 231 18.79 4.42 20.08
N TRP A 232 18.07 3.32 20.21
CA TRP A 232 16.87 3.15 21.03
C TRP A 232 16.96 1.85 21.85
N GLU A 233 16.15 1.75 22.89
CA GLU A 233 15.99 0.54 23.70
C GLU A 233 14.50 0.19 23.79
N ILE A 234 14.18 -1.07 24.09
CA ILE A 234 12.79 -1.52 24.30
C ILE A 234 12.58 -1.88 25.77
N GLU A 235 11.34 -1.74 26.24
CA GLU A 235 10.94 -2.18 27.57
C GLU A 235 11.21 -3.69 27.75
N LYS A 236 11.75 -4.05 28.93
CA LYS A 236 12.15 -5.43 29.25
C LYS A 236 11.02 -6.32 29.77
N ASP A 237 9.86 -5.75 30.13
CA ASP A 237 8.78 -6.51 30.76
C ASP A 237 7.98 -7.33 29.74
N ALA A 238 8.10 -8.66 29.84
CA ALA A 238 7.40 -9.65 29.02
C ALA A 238 5.99 -10.03 29.53
N GLU A 239 5.44 -9.30 30.51
CA GLU A 239 4.20 -9.72 31.21
C GLU A 239 2.89 -9.49 30.45
N ASN A 240 2.93 -8.98 29.21
CA ASN A 240 1.73 -8.61 28.45
C ASN A 240 1.55 -9.35 27.11
N ILE A 241 1.99 -10.61 26.98
CA ILE A 241 1.48 -11.43 25.87
C ILE A 241 -0.02 -11.62 26.09
N PRO A 242 -0.91 -11.10 25.21
CA PRO A 242 -2.34 -11.24 25.40
C PRO A 242 -2.70 -12.72 25.51
N PRO A 243 -3.53 -13.13 26.47
CA PRO A 243 -3.93 -14.53 26.59
C PRO A 243 -4.58 -14.98 25.27
N LEU A 244 -4.24 -16.19 24.81
CA LEU A 244 -4.90 -16.80 23.66
C LEU A 244 -6.42 -16.81 23.92
N VAL A 245 -7.16 -16.07 23.10
CA VAL A 245 -8.62 -16.01 23.17
C VAL A 245 -9.16 -17.37 22.71
N ASN A 246 -9.68 -18.14 23.67
CA ASN A 246 -10.16 -19.51 23.46
C ASN A 246 -11.64 -19.59 23.05
N GLU A 247 -12.32 -18.45 22.82
CA GLU A 247 -13.74 -18.45 22.50
C GLU A 247 -13.96 -18.55 20.98
N VAL A 248 -14.31 -19.77 20.54
CA VAL A 248 -14.42 -20.18 19.11
C VAL A 248 -15.85 -20.05 18.57
N ALA A 249 -16.80 -19.58 19.38
CA ALA A 249 -18.19 -19.46 18.94
C ALA A 249 -18.31 -18.42 17.81
N ASP A 250 -19.00 -18.80 16.72
CA ASP A 250 -19.25 -17.94 15.56
C ASP A 250 -18.00 -17.39 14.82
N ILE A 251 -16.78 -17.90 15.08
CA ILE A 251 -15.54 -17.43 14.42
C ILE A 251 -15.65 -17.45 12.90
N GLU A 252 -16.20 -18.50 12.30
CA GLU A 252 -16.35 -18.58 10.84
C GLU A 252 -17.24 -17.44 10.31
N ARG A 253 -18.38 -17.19 10.98
CA ARG A 253 -19.30 -16.11 10.59
C ARG A 253 -18.63 -14.75 10.76
N MET A 254 -17.93 -14.53 11.87
CA MET A 254 -17.20 -13.28 12.13
C MET A 254 -16.07 -13.07 11.13
N ALA A 255 -15.30 -14.11 10.83
CA ALA A 255 -14.21 -14.06 9.85
C ALA A 255 -14.75 -13.72 8.45
N ILE A 256 -15.83 -14.38 8.01
CA ILE A 256 -16.45 -14.08 6.71
C ILE A 256 -17.04 -12.66 6.69
N ALA A 257 -17.69 -12.22 7.77
CA ALA A 257 -18.30 -10.90 7.84
C ALA A 257 -17.26 -9.76 7.82
N ASN A 258 -16.11 -9.98 8.48
CA ASN A 258 -15.06 -8.98 8.65
C ASN A 258 -13.88 -9.16 7.68
N SER A 259 -13.91 -10.16 6.80
CA SER A 259 -12.84 -10.41 5.83
C SER A 259 -12.73 -9.26 4.82
N ILE A 260 -11.59 -8.57 4.87
CA ILE A 260 -11.23 -7.51 3.91
C ILE A 260 -11.06 -8.11 2.51
N ASP A 261 -10.43 -9.29 2.41
CA ASP A 261 -10.25 -9.99 1.12
C ASP A 261 -11.57 -10.29 0.41
N LEU A 262 -12.59 -10.76 1.16
CA LEU A 262 -13.91 -11.01 0.58
C LEU A 262 -14.60 -9.72 0.12
N LYS A 263 -14.43 -8.62 0.86
CA LYS A 263 -14.93 -7.30 0.43
C LYS A 263 -14.24 -6.84 -0.85
N MET A 264 -12.90 -6.91 -0.91
CA MET A 264 -12.11 -6.58 -2.09
C MET A 264 -12.51 -7.43 -3.29
N ALA A 265 -12.59 -8.76 -3.13
CA ALA A 265 -12.98 -9.67 -4.20
C ALA A 265 -14.37 -9.35 -4.76
N ARG A 266 -15.35 -9.07 -3.89
CA ARG A 266 -16.70 -8.64 -4.32
C ARG A 266 -16.66 -7.32 -5.10
N ASN A 267 -15.88 -6.35 -4.64
CA ASN A 267 -15.76 -5.06 -5.33
C ASN A 267 -15.00 -5.20 -6.66
N ARG A 268 -13.98 -6.05 -6.76
CA ARG A 268 -13.30 -6.39 -8.02
C ARG A 268 -14.28 -6.97 -9.03
N ILE A 269 -15.12 -7.94 -8.63
CA ILE A 269 -16.16 -8.49 -9.51
C ILE A 269 -17.12 -7.39 -10.01
N LYS A 270 -17.55 -6.48 -9.13
CA LYS A 270 -18.39 -5.34 -9.52
C LYS A 270 -17.69 -4.40 -10.50
N ALA A 271 -16.43 -4.06 -10.24
CA ALA A 271 -15.64 -3.19 -11.11
C ALA A 271 -15.47 -3.82 -12.49
N THR A 272 -15.11 -5.11 -12.56
CA THR A 272 -15.02 -5.87 -13.81
C THR A 272 -16.34 -5.89 -14.58
N ALA A 273 -17.47 -6.11 -13.90
CA ALA A 273 -18.78 -6.08 -14.57
C ALA A 273 -19.11 -4.70 -15.16
N ILE A 274 -18.78 -3.61 -14.47
CA ILE A 274 -18.98 -2.23 -14.96
C ILE A 274 -18.03 -1.94 -16.14
N SER A 275 -16.76 -2.31 -16.03
CA SER A 275 -15.76 -2.07 -17.07
C SER A 275 -16.10 -2.82 -18.36
N MET A 276 -16.61 -4.04 -18.27
CA MET A 276 -17.14 -4.79 -19.43
C MET A 276 -18.30 -4.05 -20.10
N GLY A 277 -19.25 -3.50 -19.34
CA GLY A 277 -20.36 -2.73 -19.89
C GLY A 277 -19.92 -1.47 -20.64
N ILE A 278 -18.89 -0.78 -20.14
CA ILE A 278 -18.26 0.36 -20.81
C ILE A 278 -17.55 -0.10 -22.08
N ALA A 279 -16.72 -1.14 -22.00
CA ALA A 279 -15.95 -1.66 -23.12
C ALA A 279 -16.84 -2.14 -24.29
N ILE A 280 -17.96 -2.81 -23.98
CA ILE A 280 -18.95 -3.23 -25.00
C ILE A 280 -19.56 -2.00 -25.70
N SER A 281 -19.83 -0.93 -24.96
CA SER A 281 -20.39 0.30 -25.52
C SER A 281 -19.40 1.05 -26.40
N GLU A 282 -18.15 1.17 -25.95
CA GLU A 282 -17.04 1.77 -26.71
C GLU A 282 -16.67 0.93 -27.94
N GLN A 283 -16.84 -0.39 -27.90
CA GLN A 283 -16.66 -1.26 -29.07
C GLN A 283 -17.74 -1.02 -30.14
N ALA A 284 -18.99 -0.86 -29.74
CA ALA A 284 -20.10 -0.69 -30.69
C ALA A 284 -19.98 0.63 -31.48
N PHE A 285 -19.50 1.70 -30.83
CA PHE A 285 -19.36 3.02 -31.43
C PHE A 285 -18.06 3.70 -30.93
N PRO A 286 -16.90 3.45 -31.55
CA PRO A 286 -15.60 3.88 -30.99
C PRO A 286 -15.47 5.39 -30.79
N GLU A 287 -16.02 6.17 -31.72
CA GLU A 287 -16.00 7.62 -31.67
C GLU A 287 -17.33 8.18 -32.17
N MET A 288 -17.99 8.96 -31.32
CA MET A 288 -19.23 9.65 -31.65
C MET A 288 -19.08 11.12 -31.26
N TYR A 289 -19.09 11.98 -32.26
CA TYR A 289 -18.94 13.42 -32.08
C TYR A 289 -20.17 14.17 -32.58
N VAL A 290 -20.55 15.20 -31.84
CA VAL A 290 -21.64 16.11 -32.21
C VAL A 290 -21.23 17.54 -31.91
N GLY A 291 -21.60 18.47 -32.78
CA GLY A 291 -21.44 19.89 -32.50
C GLY A 291 -21.73 20.80 -33.70
N PRO A 292 -21.60 22.12 -33.54
CA PRO A 292 -21.79 23.07 -34.63
C PRO A 292 -20.61 23.07 -35.60
N ASP A 293 -20.91 23.30 -36.87
CA ASP A 293 -19.96 23.56 -37.94
C ASP A 293 -20.40 24.81 -38.73
N SER A 294 -19.42 25.51 -39.28
CA SER A 294 -19.62 26.70 -40.09
C SER A 294 -18.69 26.72 -41.28
N GLU A 295 -19.23 27.04 -42.45
CA GLU A 295 -18.47 27.11 -43.70
C GLU A 295 -18.67 28.49 -44.34
N LYS A 296 -17.58 29.09 -44.79
CA LYS A 296 -17.58 30.30 -45.60
C LYS A 296 -17.28 29.95 -47.04
N GLU A 297 -18.21 30.27 -47.94
CA GLU A 297 -18.03 30.10 -49.38
C GLU A 297 -17.11 31.20 -49.99
N PRO A 298 -16.50 30.94 -51.16
CA PRO A 298 -15.74 31.93 -51.92
C PRO A 298 -16.47 33.25 -52.18
N GLU A 299 -17.79 33.18 -52.39
CA GLU A 299 -18.65 34.34 -52.66
C GLU A 299 -19.01 35.13 -51.38
N GLY A 300 -18.55 34.68 -50.21
CA GLY A 300 -18.63 35.39 -48.93
C GLY A 300 -19.80 34.99 -48.03
N GLY A 301 -20.68 34.08 -48.47
CA GLY A 301 -21.78 33.53 -47.66
C GLY A 301 -21.28 32.62 -46.55
N TRP A 302 -21.92 32.69 -45.38
CA TRP A 302 -21.69 31.77 -44.26
C TRP A 302 -22.85 30.80 -44.11
N PHE A 303 -22.53 29.52 -43.99
CA PHE A 303 -23.45 28.43 -43.70
C PHE A 303 -23.12 27.90 -42.31
N ILE A 304 -24.15 27.69 -41.48
CA ILE A 304 -23.98 27.18 -40.12
C ILE A 304 -24.95 26.02 -39.94
N GLY A 305 -24.45 24.89 -39.45
CA GLY A 305 -25.25 23.68 -39.28
C GLY A 305 -24.71 22.75 -38.21
N PRO A 306 -25.45 21.69 -37.86
CA PRO A 306 -24.95 20.64 -36.99
C PRO A 306 -24.05 19.68 -37.78
N GLN A 307 -22.96 19.26 -37.15
CA GLN A 307 -22.08 18.19 -37.60
C GLN A 307 -22.23 16.97 -36.69
N PHE A 308 -22.31 15.80 -37.31
CA PHE A 308 -22.30 14.51 -36.64
C PHE A 308 -21.21 13.66 -37.27
N SER A 309 -20.32 13.12 -36.44
CA SER A 309 -19.29 12.18 -36.88
C SER A 309 -19.42 10.90 -36.10
N LEU A 310 -19.54 9.78 -36.80
CA LEU A 310 -19.62 8.45 -36.21
C LEU A 310 -18.57 7.56 -36.86
N SER A 311 -17.68 6.99 -36.05
CA SER A 311 -16.76 5.98 -36.56
C SER A 311 -17.45 4.62 -36.65
N ILE A 312 -17.21 3.92 -37.77
CA ILE A 312 -17.74 2.58 -38.01
C ILE A 312 -16.54 1.63 -38.03
N PRO A 313 -16.42 0.69 -37.07
CA PRO A 313 -15.30 -0.23 -37.02
C PRO A 313 -15.41 -1.28 -38.13
N ILE A 314 -14.61 -1.14 -39.20
CA ILE A 314 -14.54 -2.11 -40.32
C ILE A 314 -13.41 -3.13 -40.11
N PHE A 315 -12.24 -2.68 -39.65
CA PHE A 315 -11.04 -3.52 -39.50
C PHE A 315 -10.86 -4.02 -38.07
N ASP A 316 -10.88 -3.12 -37.09
CA ASP A 316 -10.90 -3.48 -35.67
C ASP A 316 -12.35 -3.54 -35.19
N THR A 317 -12.98 -4.70 -35.42
CA THR A 317 -14.33 -4.99 -34.93
C THR A 317 -14.37 -5.30 -33.42
N GLY A 318 -13.23 -5.23 -32.73
CA GLY A 318 -13.10 -5.51 -31.30
C GLY A 318 -13.17 -6.99 -30.91
N ILE A 319 -13.14 -7.92 -31.87
CA ILE A 319 -13.16 -9.37 -31.60
C ILE A 319 -11.99 -9.79 -30.70
N ALA A 320 -10.80 -9.22 -30.93
CA ALA A 320 -9.61 -9.52 -30.11
C ALA A 320 -9.78 -9.05 -28.65
N LYS A 321 -10.23 -7.80 -28.43
CA LYS A 321 -10.49 -7.26 -27.09
C LYS A 321 -11.58 -8.02 -26.34
N LYS A 322 -12.60 -8.52 -27.06
CA LYS A 322 -13.64 -9.38 -26.48
C LYS A 322 -13.09 -10.73 -26.01
N ALA A 323 -12.13 -11.30 -26.73
CA ALA A 323 -11.48 -12.55 -26.34
C ALA A 323 -10.54 -12.38 -25.14
N GLU A 324 -9.96 -11.19 -24.95
CA GLU A 324 -9.11 -10.85 -23.79
C GLU A 324 -9.92 -10.71 -22.49
N GLY A 325 -11.20 -10.36 -22.57
CA GLY A 325 -12.12 -10.22 -21.43
C GLY A 325 -13.00 -11.44 -21.11
N CYS A 326 -12.81 -12.57 -21.78
CA CYS A 326 -13.55 -13.83 -21.56
C CYS A 326 -12.68 -14.90 -20.88
#